data_AF-A0A2U1IJM2-F1
#
_entry.id   AF-A0A2U1IJM2-F1
#
_cell.length_a   1.000
_cell.length_b   1.000
_cell.length_c   1.000
_cell.angle_alpha   90.00
_cell.angle_beta   90.00
_cell.angle_gamma   90.00
#
_symmetry.space_group_name_H-M   'P 1'
#
loop_
_entity.id
_entity.type
_entity.pdbx_description
1 polymer ?
#
loop_
_entity_poly.entity_id
_entity_poly.type
_entity_poly.pdbx_seq_one_letter_code
_entity_poly.pdbx_strand_id
1 'polypeptide(L)'
;MDIDEECKKIEGSEFFYNMGGDGADDGRLIYIKNVRKVFVEPSDAEFKGRYDGVEWLPTSPTKSDPFYNIPKPPSDLVAMRMKVNKAVMAATKNLDKNKFLCASHDFSLAARNGICFAFRQYVSEEYYGLGDRWSTIIKLYYCGRWPVGFCKDEIVVI
;
A
#
# COMPACT_ATOMS: atom_id res chain seq x y z
N MET A 1 11.17 16.22 -1.03
CA MET A 1 10.69 15.63 0.24
C MET A 1 11.79 15.65 1.28
N ASP A 2 11.48 16.02 2.53
CA ASP A 2 12.37 15.84 3.68
C ASP A 2 12.18 14.42 4.26
N ILE A 3 13.24 13.62 4.27
CA ILE A 3 13.19 12.23 4.72
C ILE A 3 13.07 12.11 6.24
N ASP A 4 13.64 13.06 6.99
CA ASP A 4 13.55 13.05 8.46
C ASP A 4 12.14 13.39 8.93
N GLU A 5 11.48 14.35 8.27
CA GLU A 5 10.07 14.64 8.53
C GLU A 5 9.16 13.47 8.16
N GLU A 6 9.40 12.83 7.01
CA GLU A 6 8.62 11.67 6.58
C GLU A 6 8.79 10.49 7.56
N CYS A 7 9.99 10.24 8.07
CA CYS A 7 10.21 9.21 9.09
C CYS A 7 9.43 9.49 10.38
N LYS A 8 9.41 10.73 10.88
CA LYS A 8 8.62 11.11 12.07
C LYS A 8 7.13 10.90 11.83
N LYS A 9 6.65 11.22 10.63
CA LYS A 9 5.25 11.00 10.24
C LYS A 9 4.90 9.51 10.23
N ILE A 10 5.75 8.67 9.67
CA ILE A 10 5.60 7.20 9.68
C ILE A 10 5.53 6.66 11.11
N GLU A 11 6.41 7.13 12.00
CA GLU A 11 6.46 6.69 13.39
C GLU A 11 5.17 7.03 14.17
N GLY A 12 4.55 8.18 13.87
CA GLY A 12 3.29 8.60 14.49
C GLY A 12 2.02 8.04 13.84
N SER A 13 2.14 7.17 12.83
CA SER A 13 0.98 6.71 12.03
C SER A 13 0.42 5.37 12.48
N GLU A 14 -0.91 5.30 12.60
CA GLU A 14 -1.64 4.06 12.88
C GLU A 14 -2.03 3.34 11.57
N PHE A 15 -1.03 2.76 10.91
CA PHE A 15 -1.27 2.00 9.68
C PHE A 15 -2.28 0.87 9.92
N PHE A 16 -3.14 0.62 8.93
CA PHE A 16 -4.15 -0.44 8.95
C PHE A 16 -5.26 -0.29 10.02
N TYR A 17 -5.32 0.85 10.74
CA TYR A 17 -6.35 1.08 11.75
C TYR A 17 -7.78 1.10 11.18
N ASN A 18 -7.97 1.74 10.03
CA ASN A 18 -9.27 1.94 9.37
C ASN A 18 -9.57 0.93 8.24
N MET A 19 -8.89 -0.22 8.26
CA MET A 19 -9.18 -1.31 7.32
C MET A 19 -10.62 -1.78 7.44
N GLY A 20 -11.28 -1.96 6.30
CA GLY A 20 -12.63 -2.49 6.20
C GLY A 20 -13.74 -1.51 6.53
N GLY A 21 -13.39 -0.26 6.84
CA GLY A 21 -14.36 0.81 7.06
C GLY A 21 -14.94 1.34 5.75
N ASP A 22 -16.19 1.79 5.80
CA ASP A 22 -16.81 2.47 4.66
C ASP A 22 -16.06 3.75 4.29
N GLY A 23 -16.21 4.20 3.05
CA GLY A 23 -15.65 5.46 2.57
C GLY A 23 -16.58 6.15 1.59
N ALA A 24 -16.22 7.36 1.19
CA ALA A 24 -17.02 8.12 0.24
C ALA A 24 -16.95 7.48 -1.15
N ASP A 25 -18.10 7.31 -1.80
CA ASP A 25 -18.15 6.85 -3.19
C ASP A 25 -17.85 8.02 -4.13
N ASP A 26 -16.55 8.35 -4.25
CA ASP A 26 -16.04 9.44 -5.10
C ASP A 26 -15.60 8.95 -6.49
N GLY A 27 -15.83 7.66 -6.79
CA GLY A 27 -15.45 7.02 -8.05
C GLY A 27 -13.95 6.77 -8.22
N ARG A 28 -13.13 6.96 -7.18
CA ARG A 28 -11.67 6.73 -7.22
C ARG A 28 -11.24 5.51 -6.42
N LEU A 29 -12.07 5.06 -5.49
CA LEU A 29 -11.75 3.96 -4.58
C LEU A 29 -12.83 2.88 -4.63
N ILE A 30 -12.38 1.63 -4.59
CA ILE A 30 -13.23 0.45 -4.42
C ILE A 30 -12.96 -0.07 -3.01
N TYR A 31 -13.87 0.22 -2.09
CA TYR A 31 -13.78 -0.21 -0.70
C TYR A 31 -14.26 -1.65 -0.55
N ILE A 32 -13.39 -2.53 -0.04
CA ILE A 32 -13.70 -3.93 0.23
C ILE A 32 -13.56 -4.19 1.73
N LYS A 33 -14.51 -4.93 2.30
CA LYS A 33 -14.66 -5.04 3.76
C LYS A 33 -13.46 -5.65 4.49
N ASN A 34 -12.77 -6.63 3.92
CA ASN A 34 -11.66 -7.32 4.59
C ASN A 34 -10.88 -8.23 3.63
N VAL A 35 -9.82 -8.85 4.17
CA VAL A 35 -8.95 -9.79 3.45
C VAL A 35 -9.69 -11.01 2.89
N ARG A 36 -10.77 -11.49 3.53
CA ARG A 36 -11.58 -12.59 2.98
C ARG A 36 -12.22 -12.16 1.68
N LYS A 37 -12.85 -11.00 1.68
CA LYS A 37 -13.58 -10.44 0.52
C LYS A 37 -12.68 -10.01 -0.63
N VAL A 38 -11.41 -9.71 -0.35
CA VAL A 38 -10.44 -9.43 -1.41
C VAL A 38 -9.80 -10.71 -1.96
N PHE A 39 -9.35 -11.62 -1.09
CA PHE A 39 -8.38 -12.66 -1.47
C PHE A 39 -8.89 -14.10 -1.43
N VAL A 40 -9.99 -14.39 -0.72
CA VAL A 40 -10.46 -15.77 -0.48
C VAL A 40 -11.82 -16.02 -1.13
N GLU A 41 -12.76 -15.09 -0.94
CA GLU A 41 -14.12 -15.15 -1.46
C GLU A 41 -14.47 -13.82 -2.15
N PRO A 42 -13.74 -13.45 -3.23
CA PRO A 42 -14.06 -12.26 -4.00
C PRO A 42 -15.43 -12.39 -4.65
N SER A 43 -16.14 -11.27 -4.76
CA SER A 43 -17.39 -11.20 -5.49
C SER A 43 -17.41 -10.02 -6.45
N ASP A 44 -17.96 -10.23 -7.64
CA ASP A 44 -18.07 -9.16 -8.65
C ASP A 44 -18.85 -7.96 -8.13
N ALA A 45 -19.86 -8.18 -7.29
CA ALA A 45 -20.65 -7.10 -6.70
C ALA A 45 -19.79 -6.15 -5.85
N GLU A 46 -18.92 -6.69 -4.98
CA GLU A 46 -18.03 -5.89 -4.13
C GLU A 46 -16.96 -5.15 -4.96
N PHE A 47 -16.49 -5.76 -6.05
CA PHE A 47 -15.56 -5.14 -6.99
C PHE A 47 -16.24 -4.31 -8.08
N LYS A 48 -17.56 -4.04 -7.98
CA LYS A 48 -18.34 -3.28 -8.98
C LYS A 48 -18.16 -3.81 -10.42
N GLY A 49 -18.09 -5.13 -10.58
CA GLY A 49 -17.91 -5.84 -11.86
C GLY A 49 -16.49 -5.77 -12.45
N ARG A 50 -15.49 -5.39 -11.66
CA ARG A 50 -14.12 -5.14 -12.15
C ARG A 50 -13.08 -6.14 -11.65
N TYR A 51 -13.47 -7.19 -10.94
CA TYR A 51 -12.54 -8.11 -10.28
C TYR A 51 -11.47 -8.67 -11.24
N ASP A 52 -11.89 -9.13 -12.42
CA ASP A 52 -11.00 -9.69 -13.46
C ASP A 52 -9.96 -8.69 -14.00
N GLY A 53 -10.22 -7.38 -13.87
CA GLY A 53 -9.33 -6.31 -14.29
C GLY A 53 -8.44 -5.76 -13.18
N VAL A 54 -8.41 -6.39 -12.01
CA VAL A 54 -7.61 -5.93 -10.87
C VAL A 54 -6.14 -6.32 -11.07
N GLU A 55 -5.28 -5.32 -11.06
CA GLU A 55 -3.85 -5.47 -10.94
C GLU A 55 -3.43 -5.34 -9.47
N TRP A 56 -2.80 -6.38 -8.92
CA TRP A 56 -2.42 -6.43 -7.52
C TRP A 56 -1.15 -5.62 -7.25
N LEU A 57 -1.18 -4.80 -6.20
CA LEU A 57 0.00 -4.04 -5.78
C LEU A 57 1.14 -4.98 -5.34
N PRO A 58 2.40 -4.61 -5.58
CA PRO A 58 3.54 -5.45 -5.23
C PRO A 58 3.71 -5.65 -3.72
N THR A 59 3.88 -6.90 -3.32
CA THR A 59 4.16 -7.32 -1.93
C THR A 59 5.52 -8.01 -1.79
N SER A 60 6.42 -7.82 -2.78
CA SER A 60 7.78 -8.34 -2.77
C SER A 60 8.75 -7.29 -3.31
N PRO A 61 9.97 -7.16 -2.74
CA PRO A 61 11.01 -6.28 -3.28
C PRO A 61 11.43 -6.60 -4.72
N THR A 62 11.22 -7.83 -5.19
CA THR A 62 11.64 -8.29 -6.52
C THR A 62 10.64 -7.99 -7.62
N LYS A 63 9.41 -7.61 -7.26
CA LYS A 63 8.39 -7.24 -8.24
C LYS A 63 8.73 -5.88 -8.86
N SER A 64 8.43 -5.72 -10.15
CA SER A 64 8.54 -4.44 -10.84
C SER A 64 7.53 -3.43 -10.30
N ASP A 65 7.86 -2.16 -10.45
CA ASP A 65 6.92 -1.07 -10.24
C ASP A 65 5.88 -1.09 -11.39
N PRO A 66 4.56 -1.16 -11.10
CA PRO A 66 3.51 -1.17 -12.12
C PRO A 66 3.25 0.20 -12.76
N PHE A 67 3.70 1.31 -12.16
CA PHE A 67 3.38 2.66 -12.63
C PHE A 67 4.53 3.31 -13.38
N TYR A 68 5.77 3.04 -12.97
CA TYR A 68 6.93 3.72 -13.51
C TYR A 68 8.06 2.77 -13.87
N ASN A 69 8.69 3.02 -15.02
CA ASN A 69 9.95 2.38 -15.37
C ASN A 69 11.11 3.20 -14.80
N ILE A 70 11.51 2.90 -13.57
CA ILE A 70 12.53 3.66 -12.84
C ILE A 70 13.92 3.08 -13.18
N PRO A 71 14.90 3.92 -13.56
CA PRO A 71 16.27 3.46 -13.77
C PRO A 71 16.90 2.94 -12.48
N LYS A 72 18.09 2.34 -12.58
CA LYS A 72 18.84 1.91 -11.40
C LYS A 72 19.07 3.12 -10.47
N PRO A 73 18.67 3.03 -9.18
CA PRO A 73 18.71 4.17 -8.28
C PRO A 73 20.16 4.57 -7.94
N PRO A 74 20.48 5.87 -7.87
CA PRO A 74 21.75 6.35 -7.34
C PRO A 74 21.87 6.07 -5.83
N SER A 75 23.09 6.17 -5.29
CA SER A 75 23.41 5.75 -3.92
C SER A 75 22.69 6.56 -2.83
N ASP A 76 22.48 7.85 -3.07
CA ASP A 76 21.70 8.74 -2.21
C ASP A 76 20.23 8.31 -2.14
N LEU A 77 19.59 8.03 -3.28
CA LEU A 77 18.23 7.51 -3.33
C LEU A 77 18.12 6.15 -2.62
N VAL A 78 19.12 5.27 -2.79
CA VAL A 78 19.17 4.00 -2.03
C VAL A 78 19.18 4.25 -0.53
N ALA A 79 20.00 5.20 -0.05
CA ALA A 79 20.07 5.54 1.37
C ALA A 79 18.75 6.11 1.90
N MET A 80 18.09 7.00 1.14
CA MET A 80 16.78 7.56 1.49
C MET A 80 15.72 6.46 1.60
N ARG A 81 15.63 5.57 0.60
CA ARG A 81 14.70 4.43 0.58
C ARG A 81 14.94 3.48 1.76
N MET A 82 16.21 3.22 2.10
CA MET A 82 16.55 2.38 3.25
C MET A 82 16.11 3.01 4.58
N LYS A 83 16.29 4.33 4.75
CA LYS A 83 15.88 5.04 5.96
C LYS A 83 14.38 4.99 6.17
N VAL A 84 13.59 5.34 5.14
CA VAL A 84 12.12 5.23 5.16
C VAL A 84 11.66 3.80 5.39
N ASN A 85 12.24 2.83 4.69
CA ASN A 85 11.87 1.43 4.86
C ASN A 85 12.08 0.92 6.29
N LYS A 86 13.17 1.35 6.97
CA LYS A 86 13.40 1.01 8.38
C LYS A 86 12.32 1.61 9.29
N ALA A 87 11.93 2.86 9.07
CA ALA A 87 10.85 3.49 9.82
C ALA A 87 9.52 2.73 9.65
N VAL A 88 9.16 2.37 8.41
CA VAL A 88 7.95 1.57 8.13
C VAL A 88 8.00 0.21 8.79
N MET A 89 9.14 -0.49 8.71
CA MET A 89 9.31 -1.79 9.37
C MET A 89 9.16 -1.71 10.89
N ALA A 90 9.63 -0.62 11.51
CA ALA A 90 9.48 -0.38 12.94
C ALA A 90 8.02 -0.07 13.31
N ALA A 91 7.36 0.84 12.59
CA ALA A 91 5.96 1.21 12.80
C ALA A 91 5.00 0.02 12.61
N THR A 92 5.34 -0.91 11.72
CA THR A 92 4.51 -2.09 11.42
C THR A 92 4.96 -3.36 12.16
N LYS A 93 5.86 -3.26 13.14
CA LYS A 93 6.39 -4.43 13.86
C LYS A 93 5.33 -5.16 14.69
N ASN A 94 4.44 -4.40 15.34
CA ASN A 94 3.47 -4.90 16.31
C ASN A 94 2.02 -4.74 15.82
N LEU A 95 1.79 -4.91 14.52
CA LEU A 95 0.43 -4.85 13.96
C LEU A 95 -0.49 -5.90 14.60
N ASP A 96 -1.74 -5.51 14.83
CA ASP A 96 -2.79 -6.45 15.21
C ASP A 96 -3.06 -7.43 14.06
N LYS A 97 -2.54 -8.66 14.22
CA LYS A 97 -2.64 -9.70 13.20
C LYS A 97 -4.08 -10.11 12.91
N ASN A 98 -5.01 -9.91 13.83
CA ASN A 98 -6.40 -10.38 13.68
C ASN A 98 -7.08 -9.80 12.43
N LYS A 99 -6.71 -8.59 12.01
CA LYS A 99 -7.22 -7.96 10.78
C LYS A 99 -6.76 -8.62 9.49
N PHE A 100 -5.71 -9.43 9.56
CA PHE A 100 -5.05 -10.06 8.42
C PHE A 100 -5.24 -11.58 8.38
N LEU A 101 -5.90 -12.18 9.37
CA LEU A 101 -6.18 -13.61 9.40
C LEU A 101 -7.51 -13.93 8.72
N CYS A 102 -7.52 -14.95 7.88
CA CYS A 102 -8.76 -15.52 7.33
C CYS A 102 -8.63 -17.03 7.23
N ALA A 103 -9.32 -17.75 8.12
CA ALA A 103 -9.22 -19.20 8.26
C ALA A 103 -7.75 -19.64 8.41
N SER A 104 -7.22 -20.43 7.49
CA SER A 104 -5.82 -20.89 7.47
C SER A 104 -4.85 -19.89 6.85
N HIS A 105 -5.32 -18.77 6.30
CA HIS A 105 -4.48 -17.78 5.62
C HIS A 105 -4.06 -16.63 6.55
N ASP A 106 -2.76 -16.28 6.54
CA ASP A 106 -2.20 -15.11 7.21
C ASP A 106 -1.65 -14.13 6.17
N PHE A 107 -2.32 -12.98 6.03
CA PHE A 107 -1.96 -11.92 5.10
C PHE A 107 -1.04 -10.85 5.71
N SER A 108 -0.64 -10.99 6.97
CA SER A 108 0.17 -9.98 7.69
C SER A 108 1.50 -9.72 7.01
N LEU A 109 2.14 -10.76 6.47
CA LEU A 109 3.40 -10.63 5.75
C LEU A 109 3.22 -9.87 4.43
N ALA A 110 2.14 -10.17 3.70
CA ALA A 110 1.81 -9.47 2.45
C ALA A 110 1.54 -7.98 2.72
N ALA A 111 0.79 -7.66 3.78
CA ALA A 111 0.52 -6.28 4.20
C ALA A 111 1.80 -5.53 4.53
N ARG A 112 2.66 -6.11 5.38
CA ARG A 112 3.94 -5.51 5.79
C ARG A 112 4.90 -5.31 4.61
N ASN A 113 4.98 -6.28 3.71
CA ASN A 113 5.84 -6.14 2.54
C ASN A 113 5.27 -5.13 1.54
N GLY A 114 3.94 -5.08 1.38
CA GLY A 114 3.25 -4.13 0.51
C GLY A 114 3.49 -2.69 0.91
N ILE A 115 3.27 -2.34 2.19
CA ILE A 115 3.55 -0.98 2.67
C ILE A 115 5.03 -0.63 2.55
N CYS A 116 5.95 -1.56 2.85
CA CYS A 116 7.37 -1.34 2.64
C CYS A 116 7.72 -1.08 1.17
N PHE A 117 7.09 -1.80 0.23
CA PHE A 117 7.27 -1.56 -1.19
C PHE A 117 6.76 -0.18 -1.59
N ALA A 118 5.51 0.14 -1.23
CA ALA A 118 4.86 1.40 -1.58
C ALA A 118 5.69 2.60 -1.09
N PHE A 119 6.17 2.60 0.15
CA PHE A 119 6.97 3.70 0.68
C PHE A 119 8.32 3.84 -0.03
N ARG A 120 8.98 2.74 -0.40
CA ARG A 120 10.22 2.81 -1.18
C ARG A 120 10.00 3.38 -2.58
N GLN A 121 8.85 3.11 -3.19
CA GLN A 121 8.53 3.66 -4.50
C GLN A 121 8.03 5.10 -4.42
N TYR A 122 7.28 5.47 -3.38
CA TYR A 122 6.94 6.86 -3.10
C TYR A 122 8.19 7.74 -2.97
N VAL A 123 9.21 7.28 -2.24
CA VAL A 123 10.50 8.00 -2.19
C VAL A 123 11.12 8.16 -3.57
N SER A 124 10.99 7.15 -4.44
CA SER A 124 11.54 7.21 -5.80
C SER A 124 10.70 8.13 -6.70
N GLU A 125 9.37 8.09 -6.58
CA GLU A 125 8.42 8.98 -7.28
C GLU A 125 8.73 10.44 -6.97
N GLU A 126 8.89 10.79 -5.69
CA GLU A 126 9.23 12.12 -5.23
C GLU A 126 10.65 12.54 -5.66
N TYR A 127 11.63 11.64 -5.59
CA TYR A 127 13.02 11.94 -5.97
C TYR A 127 13.16 12.30 -7.45
N TYR A 128 12.49 11.55 -8.32
CA TYR A 128 12.55 11.77 -9.76
C TYR A 128 11.51 12.77 -10.27
N GLY A 129 10.65 13.33 -9.41
CA GLY A 129 9.57 14.23 -9.81
C GLY A 129 8.62 13.59 -10.81
N LEU A 130 8.23 12.33 -10.56
CA LEU A 130 7.29 11.59 -11.41
C LEU A 130 5.84 12.05 -11.16
N GLY A 131 4.86 11.19 -11.45
CA GLY A 131 3.45 11.46 -11.16
C GLY A 131 3.13 11.35 -9.67
N ASP A 132 1.89 10.97 -9.36
CA ASP A 132 1.35 10.95 -7.99
C ASP A 132 0.70 9.61 -7.61
N ARG A 133 0.96 8.54 -8.38
CA ARG A 133 0.39 7.20 -8.15
C ARG A 133 0.78 6.65 -6.79
N TRP A 134 2.06 6.68 -6.42
CA TRP A 134 2.52 6.20 -5.12
C TRP A 134 2.16 7.14 -3.98
N SER A 135 2.25 8.46 -4.19
CA SER A 135 1.81 9.48 -3.24
C SER A 135 0.33 9.29 -2.86
N THR A 136 -0.52 8.97 -3.84
CA THR A 136 -1.94 8.64 -3.61
C THR A 136 -2.09 7.37 -2.78
N ILE A 137 -1.35 6.31 -3.08
CA ILE A 137 -1.34 5.05 -2.30
C ILE A 137 -0.86 5.28 -0.87
N ILE A 138 0.18 6.10 -0.67
CA ILE A 138 0.73 6.42 0.65
C ILE A 138 -0.28 7.21 1.50
N LYS A 139 -1.05 8.12 0.89
CA LYS A 139 -2.16 8.80 1.60
C LYS A 139 -3.18 7.79 2.16
N LEU A 140 -3.49 6.72 1.43
CA LEU A 140 -4.40 5.67 1.92
C LEU A 140 -3.82 4.92 3.12
N TYR A 141 -2.52 4.59 3.09
CA TYR A 141 -1.84 4.01 4.24
C TYR A 141 -1.89 4.95 5.45
N TYR A 142 -1.64 6.25 5.27
CA TYR A 142 -1.75 7.25 6.33
C TYR A 142 -3.17 7.39 6.89
N CYS A 143 -4.20 7.15 6.08
CA CYS A 143 -5.59 7.04 6.56
C CYS A 143 -5.91 5.72 7.26
N GLY A 144 -4.91 4.87 7.52
CA GLY A 144 -5.06 3.59 8.20
C GLY A 144 -5.69 2.51 7.32
N ARG A 145 -5.68 2.65 5.99
CA ARG A 145 -6.25 1.66 5.05
C ARG A 145 -5.19 0.80 4.40
N TRP A 146 -5.61 -0.32 3.80
CA TRP A 146 -4.73 -1.18 3.01
C TRP A 146 -5.09 -1.12 1.51
N PRO A 147 -4.38 -0.32 0.69
CA PRO A 147 -4.45 -0.43 -0.76
C PRO A 147 -3.83 -1.76 -1.20
N VAL A 148 -4.59 -2.57 -1.94
CA VAL A 148 -4.22 -3.95 -2.32
C VAL A 148 -4.04 -4.13 -3.82
N GLY A 149 -4.65 -3.27 -4.62
CA GLY A 149 -4.61 -3.35 -6.07
C GLY A 149 -5.23 -2.11 -6.71
N PHE A 150 -5.32 -2.11 -8.02
CA PHE A 150 -5.98 -1.06 -8.78
C PHE A 150 -6.66 -1.67 -10.02
N CYS A 151 -7.67 -0.99 -10.54
CA CYS A 151 -8.29 -1.31 -11.81
C CYS A 151 -8.51 0.01 -12.56
N LYS A 152 -7.82 0.17 -13.69
CA LYS A 152 -7.75 1.46 -14.40
C LYS A 152 -7.27 2.58 -13.46
N ASP A 153 -8.12 3.58 -13.18
CA ASP A 153 -7.82 4.70 -12.30
C ASP A 153 -8.37 4.54 -10.88
N GLU A 154 -9.04 3.42 -10.59
CA GLU A 154 -9.62 3.13 -9.27
C GLU A 154 -8.67 2.27 -8.43
N ILE A 155 -8.48 2.62 -7.15
CA ILE A 155 -7.66 1.83 -6.21
C ILE A 155 -8.58 0.91 -5.40
N VAL A 156 -8.27 -0.38 -5.39
CA VAL A 156 -8.91 -1.35 -4.49
C VAL A 156 -8.27 -1.23 -3.11
N VAL A 157 -9.10 -0.95 -2.12
CA VAL A 157 -8.66 -0.68 -0.75
C VAL A 157 -9.50 -1.46 0.25
N ILE A 158 -8.83 -2.01 1.27
CA ILE A 158 -9.46 -2.52 2.48
C ILE A 158 -9.42 -1.41 3.53
#